data_AF-A0A7L4ZGY2-F1
#
_entry.id   AF-A0A7L4ZGY2-F1
#
_cell.length_a   1.000
_cell.length_b   1.000
_cell.length_c   1.000
_cell.angle_alpha   90.00
_cell.angle_beta   90.00
_cell.angle_gamma   90.00
#
_symmetry.space_group_name_H-M   'P 1'
#
loop_
_entity.id
_entity.type
_entity.pdbx_description
1 polymer ?
#
loop_
_entity_poly.entity_id
_entity_poly.type
_entity_poly.pdbx_seq_one_letter_code
_entity_poly.pdbx_strand_id
1 'polypeptide(L)' 'MKIVKDITTLKTISVEELKSFDGFADVSTEEAIHIINTLKEVSLLTHNIITNYEQSESISKLRKTK' A
#
# COMPACT_ATOMS: atom_id res chain seq x y z
N MET A 1 4.21 -16.92 18.93
CA MET A 1 3.26 -16.26 18.01
C MET A 1 4.05 -15.32 17.12
N LYS A 2 4.12 -15.58 15.82
CA LYS A 2 4.63 -14.58 14.87
C LYS A 2 3.58 -13.48 14.79
N ILE A 3 3.98 -12.24 15.07
CA ILE A 3 3.15 -11.07 14.80
C ILE A 3 3.08 -10.98 13.27
N VAL A 4 2.08 -11.61 12.68
CA VAL A 4 1.72 -11.37 11.28
C VAL A 4 1.14 -9.96 11.31
N LYS A 5 1.93 -8.97 10.87
CA LYS A 5 1.41 -7.61 10.69
C LYS A 5 0.26 -7.73 9.71
N ASP A 6 -0.94 -7.40 10.18
CA ASP A 6 -2.14 -7.36 9.38
C ASP A 6 -1.98 -6.25 8.33
N ILE A 7 -1.50 -6.63 7.15
CA ILE A 7 -1.29 -5.76 5.99
C ILE A 7 -2.59 -5.49 5.23
N THR A 8 -3.73 -6.02 5.71
CA THR A 8 -5.01 -5.87 5.01
C THR A 8 -5.63 -4.48 5.21
N THR A 9 -5.24 -3.75 6.23
CA THR A 9 -5.71 -2.38 6.46
C THR A 9 -4.70 -1.38 5.93
N LEU A 10 -5.01 -0.78 4.78
CA LEU A 10 -4.30 0.38 4.25
C LEU A 10 -4.29 1.47 5.33
N LYS A 11 -3.12 1.69 5.95
CA LYS A 11 -2.95 2.75 6.95
C LYS A 11 -2.67 4.06 6.21
N THR A 12 -3.53 5.06 6.42
CA THR A 12 -3.28 6.42 5.95
C THR A 12 -2.27 7.09 6.88
N ILE A 13 -1.22 7.70 6.32
CA ILE A 13 -0.26 8.52 7.07
C ILE A 13 -0.80 9.95 7.25
N SER A 14 -0.56 10.57 8.40
CA SER A 14 -0.89 11.99 8.62
C SER A 14 0.20 12.91 8.03
N VAL A 15 -0.10 14.22 7.94
CA VAL A 15 0.89 15.22 7.50
C VAL A 15 2.05 15.30 8.49
N GLU A 16 1.78 15.21 9.78
CA GLU A 16 2.77 15.24 10.85
C GLU A 16 3.66 13.99 10.78
N GLU A 17 3.06 12.82 10.54
CA GLU A 17 3.82 11.59 10.28
C GLU A 17 4.69 11.75 9.03
N LEU A 18 4.17 12.33 7.94
CA LEU A 18 4.97 12.57 6.73
C LEU A 18 6.17 13.49 7.01
N LYS A 19 5.96 14.60 7.72
CA LYS A 19 7.02 15.56 8.05
C LYS A 19 8.07 15.03 9.03
N SER A 20 7.75 13.94 9.74
CA SER A 20 8.71 13.25 10.61
C SER A 20 9.77 12.45 9.84
N PHE A 21 9.53 12.15 8.55
CA PHE A 21 10.52 11.48 7.71
C PHE A 21 11.62 12.44 7.29
N ASP A 22 12.86 11.93 7.27
CA ASP A 22 14.02 12.68 6.80
C ASP A 22 13.81 13.16 5.35
N GLY A 23 14.10 14.43 5.10
CA GLY A 23 13.85 15.08 3.81
C GLY A 23 12.43 15.64 3.58
N PHE A 24 11.48 15.47 4.51
CA PHE A 24 10.11 15.99 4.39
C PHE A 24 9.76 17.10 5.39
N ALA A 25 10.68 17.48 6.28
CA ALA A 25 10.41 18.44 7.37
C ALA A 25 9.89 19.80 6.87
N ASP A 26 10.47 20.31 5.79
CA ASP A 26 10.18 21.64 5.24
C ASP A 26 9.07 21.67 4.19
N VAL A 27 8.46 20.51 3.90
CA VAL A 27 7.41 20.39 2.88
C VAL A 27 6.17 21.16 3.32
N SER A 28 5.56 21.92 2.42
CA SER A 28 4.32 22.63 2.74
C SER A 28 3.19 21.64 3.05
N THR A 29 2.15 22.08 3.77
CA THR A 29 0.99 21.22 4.05
C THR A 29 0.31 20.75 2.77
N GLU A 30 0.26 21.60 1.74
CA GLU A 30 -0.35 21.29 0.44
C GLU A 30 0.45 20.22 -0.31
N GLU A 31 1.77 20.35 -0.37
CA GLU A 31 2.65 19.34 -0.95
C GLU A 31 2.59 18.03 -0.17
N ALA A 32 2.52 18.09 1.17
CA ALA A 32 2.37 16.91 2.02
C ALA A 32 1.07 16.16 1.70
N ILE A 33 -0.06 16.88 1.57
CA ILE A 33 -1.34 16.28 1.16
C ILE A 33 -1.23 15.64 -0.22
N HIS A 34 -0.57 16.30 -1.17
CA HIS A 34 -0.36 15.74 -2.51
C HIS A 34 0.44 14.44 -2.46
N ILE A 35 1.57 14.41 -1.76
CA ILE A 35 2.41 13.23 -1.57
C ILE A 35 1.62 12.08 -0.95
N ILE A 36 0.85 12.36 0.11
CA ILE A 36 0.03 11.34 0.80
C ILE A 36 -0.98 10.72 -0.17
N ASN A 37 -1.64 11.53 -0.99
CA ASN A 37 -2.60 11.05 -1.98
C ASN A 37 -1.92 10.19 -3.05
N THR A 38 -0.77 10.61 -3.57
CA THR A 38 0.00 9.82 -4.53
C THR A 38 0.41 8.47 -3.94
N LEU A 39 0.91 8.43 -2.70
CA LEU A 39 1.29 7.20 -2.03
C LEU A 39 0.08 6.26 -1.84
N LYS A 40 -1.09 6.82 -1.52
CA LYS A 40 -2.34 6.06 -1.40
C LYS A 40 -2.75 5.42 -2.73
N GLU A 41 -2.69 6.17 -3.83
CA GLU A 41 -2.99 5.65 -5.16
C GLU A 41 -2.03 4.52 -5.56
N VAL A 42 -0.72 4.72 -5.37
CA VAL A 42 0.29 3.69 -5.65
C VAL A 42 0.07 2.44 -4.80
N SER A 43 -0.27 2.62 -3.52
CA SER A 43 -0.56 1.50 -2.62
C SER A 43 -1.81 0.72 -3.08
N LEU A 44 -2.86 1.41 -3.52
CA LEU A 44 -4.07 0.79 -4.05
C LEU A 44 -3.79 0.02 -5.35
N LEU A 45 -3.04 0.62 -6.28
CA LEU A 45 -2.64 -0.03 -7.52
C LEU A 45 -1.82 -1.30 -7.24
N THR A 46 -0.85 -1.20 -6.32
CA THR A 46 0.00 -2.34 -5.94
C THR A 46 -0.82 -3.46 -5.30
N HIS A 47 -1.72 -3.12 -4.36
CA HIS A 47 -2.61 -4.10 -3.75
C HIS A 47 -3.50 -4.80 -4.80
N ASN A 48 -4.07 -4.05 -5.74
CA ASN A 48 -4.87 -4.61 -6.81
C ASN A 48 -4.06 -5.55 -7.72
N ILE A 49 -2.82 -5.18 -8.07
CA ILE A 49 -1.95 -6.02 -8.90
C ILE A 49 -1.62 -7.34 -8.18
N ILE A 50 -1.23 -7.28 -6.91
CA ILE A 50 -0.89 -8.48 -6.12
C ILE A 50 -2.11 -9.38 -5.98
N THR A 51 -3.25 -8.83 -5.55
CA THR A 51 -4.49 -9.60 -5.38
C THR A 51 -4.93 -10.26 -6.69
N ASN A 52 -4.90 -9.52 -7.81
CA ASN A 52 -5.26 -10.08 -9.12
C ASN A 52 -4.27 -11.17 -9.58
N TYR A 53 -2.98 -10.99 -9.33
CA TYR A 53 -1.95 -11.99 -9.64
C TYR A 53 -2.13 -13.27 -8.80
N GLU A 54 -2.34 -13.13 -7.48
CA GLU A 54 -2.59 -14.25 -6.56
C GLU A 54 -3.87 -15.03 -6.92
N GLN A 55 -4.93 -14.32 -7.32
CA GLN A 55 -6.17 -14.94 -7.82
C GLN A 55 -5.92 -15.71 -9.12
N SER A 56 -5.16 -15.15 -10.06
CA SER A 56 -4.81 -15.80 -11.33
C SER A 56 -4.00 -17.08 -11.12
N GLU A 57 -3.00 -17.06 -10.23
CA GLU A 57 -2.24 -18.26 -9.87
C GLU A 57 -3.12 -19.35 -9.25
N SER A 58 -4.06 -18.95 -8.38
CA SER A 58 -4.97 -19.88 -7.70
C SER A 58 -5.90 -20.58 -8.70
N ILE A 59 -6.45 -19.85 -9.68
CA ILE A 59 -7.27 -20.42 -10.76
C ILE A 59 -6.45 -21.38 -11.63
N SER A 60 -5.20 -21.02 -11.97
CA SER A 60 -4.29 -21.87 -12.75
C SER A 60 -3.98 -23.20 -12.04
N LYS A 61 -3.77 -23.17 -10.72
CA LYS A 61 -3.56 -24.36 -9.89
C LYS A 61 -4.80 -25.27 -9.89
N LEU A 62 -6.00 -24.71 -9.71
CA LEU A 62 -7.26 -25.46 -9.78
C LEU A 62 -7.50 -26.13 -11.14
N ARG A 63 -7.05 -25.51 -12.24
CA ARG A 63 -7.19 -26.08 -13.59
C ARG A 63 -6.28 -27.28 -13.84
N LYS A 64 -5.17 -27.41 -13.11
CA LYS A 64 -4.19 -28.50 -13.27
C LYS A 64 -4.53 -29.73 -12.41
N THR A 65 -5.47 -29.65 -11.48
CA THR A 65 -5.87 -30.73 -10.57
C THR A 65 -6.87 -31.72 -11.19
N LYS A 66 -6.78 -31.99 -12.49
CA LYS A 66 -7.70 -32.87 -13.23
C LYS A 66 -7.01 -34.13 -13.71
#